data_AF-A0A380ALB9-F1
#
_entry.id   AF-A0A380ALB9-F1
#
_cell.length_a   1.000
_cell.length_b   1.000
_cell.length_c   1.000
_cell.angle_alpha   90.00
_cell.angle_beta   90.00
_cell.angle_gamma   90.00
#
_symmetry.space_group_name_H-M   'P 1'
#
loop_
_entity.id
_entity.type
_entity.pdbx_description
1 polymer ?
#
loop_
_entity_poly.entity_id
_entity_poly.type
_entity_poly.pdbx_seq_one_letter_code
_entity_poly.pdbx_strand_id
1 'polypeptide(L)'
;MNSLYTAEGVMDKHSLWQRYVPLVRHEALRLQVRLPASVELDDLLQAGGIGLLNAVERYDALQGTAFTTYAVQRIRGAMLDELRSRDWVPRSVRRNAREVAQAIGQLEQELGRNATETEVAERLGIDIADYRQMLLDTNNSQLFSYDEWREEHGDSIELVTDDHQRENPLQQLLDSNLRQRVMEAIETLPEREKLVLTLYYQEELNLKEIGAVLEVGESRVSQLHS
;
A
#
# COMPACT_ATOMS: atom_id res chain seq x y z
N MET A 1 -18.31 32.41 -7.62
CA MET A 1 -16.89 32.79 -7.74
C MET A 1 -16.07 31.52 -7.59
N ASN A 2 -15.85 30.79 -8.69
CA ASN A 2 -15.39 29.40 -8.63
C ASN A 2 -14.13 29.15 -9.49
N SER A 3 -13.32 30.19 -9.68
CA SER A 3 -12.27 30.23 -10.68
C SER A 3 -10.90 30.21 -9.99
N LEU A 4 -10.20 29.09 -10.13
CA LEU A 4 -8.76 29.00 -9.86
C LEU A 4 -8.02 29.64 -11.05
N TYR A 5 -7.10 30.54 -10.76
CA TYR A 5 -6.32 31.25 -11.76
C TYR A 5 -4.96 30.56 -11.93
N THR A 6 -4.72 30.02 -13.12
CA THR A 6 -3.42 29.56 -13.62
C THR A 6 -2.95 30.42 -14.79
N ALA A 7 -1.66 30.35 -15.12
CA ALA A 7 -1.06 31.04 -16.27
C ALA A 7 -1.72 30.72 -17.63
N GLU A 8 -2.54 29.66 -17.70
CA GLU A 8 -3.28 29.20 -18.90
C GLU A 8 -4.78 29.55 -18.91
N GLY A 9 -5.32 30.18 -17.85
CA GLY A 9 -6.71 30.65 -17.81
C GLY A 9 -7.58 30.06 -16.69
N VAL A 10 -8.88 30.38 -16.71
CA VAL A 10 -9.88 29.95 -15.70
C VAL A 10 -10.18 28.46 -15.87
N MET A 11 -9.67 27.63 -14.97
CA MET A 11 -10.01 26.20 -14.95
C MET A 11 -11.44 26.01 -14.44
N ASP A 12 -12.33 25.52 -15.29
CA ASP A 12 -13.67 25.12 -14.86
C ASP A 12 -13.58 23.85 -14.01
N LYS A 13 -13.97 23.96 -12.73
CA LYS A 13 -13.95 22.84 -11.77
C LYS A 13 -14.77 21.64 -12.27
N HIS A 14 -15.83 21.87 -13.04
CA HIS A 14 -16.65 20.79 -13.58
C HIS A 14 -15.91 20.02 -14.69
N SER A 15 -15.21 20.73 -15.57
CA SER A 15 -14.35 20.12 -16.61
C SER A 15 -13.17 19.31 -16.02
N LEU A 16 -12.59 19.77 -14.90
CA LEU A 16 -11.54 19.05 -14.18
C LEU A 16 -12.04 17.74 -13.58
N TRP A 17 -13.22 17.76 -12.95
CA TRP A 17 -13.83 16.56 -12.40
C TRP A 17 -13.97 15.45 -13.46
N GLN A 18 -14.61 15.75 -14.59
CA GLN A 18 -14.84 14.76 -15.65
C GLN A 18 -13.53 14.19 -16.22
N ARG A 19 -12.48 15.02 -16.28
CA ARG A 19 -11.17 14.60 -16.78
C ARG A 19 -10.45 13.62 -15.84
N TYR A 20 -10.63 13.77 -14.52
CA TYR A 20 -9.87 13.01 -13.51
C TYR A 20 -10.67 11.94 -12.76
N VAL A 21 -11.97 11.78 -13.01
CA VAL A 21 -12.75 10.61 -12.53
C VAL A 21 -12.10 9.26 -12.89
N PRO A 22 -11.54 9.05 -14.10
CA PRO A 22 -10.84 7.80 -14.41
C PRO A 22 -9.63 7.52 -13.49
N LEU A 23 -8.98 8.57 -12.98
CA LEU A 23 -7.87 8.47 -12.04
C LEU A 23 -8.33 7.93 -10.69
N VAL A 24 -9.48 8.38 -10.19
CA VAL A 24 -10.10 7.85 -8.97
C VAL A 24 -10.37 6.35 -9.11
N ARG A 25 -10.92 5.93 -10.26
CA ARG A 25 -11.16 4.51 -10.52
C ARG A 25 -9.87 3.70 -10.60
N HIS A 26 -8.82 4.25 -11.23
CA HIS A 26 -7.53 3.60 -11.31
C HIS A 26 -6.94 3.33 -9.92
N GLU A 27 -6.88 4.36 -9.06
CA GLU A 27 -6.36 4.23 -7.71
C GLU A 27 -7.21 3.29 -6.84
N ALA A 28 -8.55 3.36 -6.95
CA ALA A 28 -9.45 2.48 -6.21
C ALA A 28 -9.25 1.00 -6.57
N LEU A 29 -9.13 0.67 -7.86
CA LEU A 29 -8.88 -0.69 -8.32
C LEU A 29 -7.50 -1.20 -7.86
N ARG A 30 -6.48 -0.35 -7.95
CA ARG A 30 -5.13 -0.70 -7.49
C ARG A 30 -5.08 -0.98 -5.99
N LEU A 31 -5.84 -0.23 -5.20
CA LEU A 31 -5.96 -0.46 -3.77
C LEU A 31 -6.79 -1.73 -3.49
N GLN A 32 -7.90 -1.95 -4.21
CA GLN A 32 -8.81 -3.08 -4.00
C GLN A 32 -8.13 -4.45 -4.15
N VAL A 33 -7.18 -4.60 -5.09
CA VAL A 33 -6.42 -5.85 -5.28
C VAL A 33 -5.71 -6.31 -4.00
N ARG A 34 -5.41 -5.35 -3.11
CA ARG A 34 -4.65 -5.57 -1.88
C ARG A 34 -5.50 -5.40 -0.62
N LEU A 35 -6.83 -5.40 -0.75
CA LEU A 35 -7.76 -5.27 0.35
C LEU A 35 -8.60 -6.55 0.49
N PRO A 36 -9.12 -6.86 1.69
CA PRO A 36 -10.02 -7.99 1.86
C PRO A 36 -11.30 -7.80 1.04
N ALA A 37 -11.96 -8.92 0.70
CA ALA A 37 -13.21 -8.93 -0.06
C ALA A 37 -14.38 -8.19 0.61
N SER A 38 -14.26 -7.88 1.91
CA SER A 38 -15.22 -7.06 2.64
C SER A 38 -15.17 -5.56 2.29
N VAL A 39 -14.12 -5.07 1.62
CA VAL A 39 -14.10 -3.68 1.13
C VAL A 39 -14.81 -3.62 -0.21
N GLU A 40 -15.88 -2.82 -0.27
CA GLU A 40 -16.57 -2.56 -1.52
C GLU A 40 -15.84 -1.52 -2.36
N LEU A 41 -15.71 -1.76 -3.66
CA LEU A 41 -15.10 -0.81 -4.59
C LEU A 41 -15.84 0.54 -4.59
N ASP A 42 -17.16 0.51 -4.45
CA ASP A 42 -18.00 1.71 -4.48
C ASP A 42 -17.73 2.62 -3.27
N ASP A 43 -17.33 2.07 -2.12
CA ASP A 43 -16.89 2.87 -0.98
C ASP A 43 -15.57 3.59 -1.28
N LEU A 44 -14.61 2.90 -1.90
CA LEU A 44 -13.32 3.49 -2.30
C LEU A 44 -13.51 4.58 -3.36
N LEU A 45 -14.38 4.34 -4.35
CA LEU A 45 -14.71 5.33 -5.38
C LEU A 45 -15.35 6.58 -4.79
N GLN A 46 -16.24 6.43 -3.81
CA GLN A 46 -16.86 7.55 -3.11
C GLN A 46 -15.83 8.36 -2.31
N ALA A 47 -15.04 7.68 -1.47
CA ALA A 47 -13.99 8.32 -0.68
C ALA A 47 -12.94 9.03 -1.56
N GLY A 48 -12.47 8.34 -2.60
CA GLY A 48 -11.56 8.89 -3.59
C GLY A 48 -12.15 10.07 -4.37
N GLY A 49 -13.45 10.04 -4.66
CA GLY A 49 -14.17 11.16 -5.27
C GLY A 49 -14.18 12.40 -4.37
N ILE A 50 -14.41 12.23 -3.07
CA ILE A 50 -14.30 13.32 -2.09
C ILE A 50 -12.85 13.85 -2.04
N GLY A 51 -11.86 12.96 -2.09
CA GLY A 51 -10.45 13.32 -2.20
C GLY A 51 -10.13 14.18 -3.43
N LEU A 52 -10.63 13.77 -4.61
CA LEU A 52 -10.48 14.53 -5.85
C LEU A 52 -11.17 15.90 -5.77
N LEU A 53 -12.38 15.97 -5.22
CA LEU A 53 -13.10 17.24 -5.07
C LEU A 53 -12.30 18.22 -4.20
N ASN A 54 -11.81 17.74 -3.05
CA ASN A 54 -10.94 18.53 -2.18
C ASN A 54 -9.64 18.95 -2.87
N ALA A 55 -9.07 18.09 -3.71
CA ALA A 55 -7.88 18.41 -4.49
C ALA A 55 -8.15 19.53 -5.51
N VAL A 56 -9.27 19.44 -6.24
CA VAL A 56 -9.70 20.48 -7.19
C VAL A 56 -9.93 21.81 -6.47
N GLU A 57 -10.43 21.82 -5.23
CA GLU A 57 -10.67 23.06 -4.50
C GLU A 57 -9.42 23.72 -3.92
N ARG A 58 -8.45 22.91 -3.47
CA ARG A 58 -7.26 23.38 -2.73
C ARG A 58 -6.00 23.48 -3.57
N TYR A 59 -6.03 23.03 -4.82
CA TYR A 59 -4.86 23.07 -5.69
C TYR A 59 -4.43 24.50 -5.99
N ASP A 60 -3.17 24.78 -5.72
CA ASP A 60 -2.50 26.03 -6.08
C ASP A 60 -1.38 25.72 -7.07
N ALA A 61 -1.55 26.14 -8.31
CA ALA A 61 -0.57 25.91 -9.37
C ALA A 61 0.71 26.72 -9.20
N LEU A 62 0.71 27.76 -8.36
CA LEU A 62 1.91 28.53 -8.05
C LEU A 62 2.92 27.71 -7.21
N GLN A 63 2.50 26.57 -6.65
CA GLN A 63 3.33 25.65 -5.89
C GLN A 63 4.18 24.71 -6.77
N GLY A 64 4.12 24.84 -8.11
CA GLY A 64 5.00 24.14 -9.04
C GLY A 64 4.78 22.63 -9.21
N THR A 65 3.77 22.04 -8.56
CA THR A 65 3.41 20.63 -8.71
C THR A 65 2.30 20.44 -9.75
N ALA A 66 2.42 19.42 -10.59
CA ALA A 66 1.36 19.07 -11.54
C ALA A 66 0.10 18.64 -10.79
N PHE A 67 -1.07 19.10 -11.26
CA PHE A 67 -2.37 18.77 -10.63
C PHE A 67 -2.58 17.26 -10.48
N THR A 68 -2.14 16.46 -11.46
CA THR A 68 -2.21 14.99 -11.42
C THR A 68 -1.53 14.42 -10.19
N THR A 69 -0.29 14.83 -9.93
CA THR A 69 0.52 14.33 -8.80
C THR A 69 -0.13 14.70 -7.48
N TYR A 70 -0.58 15.95 -7.34
CA TYR A 70 -1.31 16.41 -6.17
C TYR A 70 -2.63 15.65 -5.97
N ALA A 71 -3.40 15.46 -7.04
CA ALA A 71 -4.70 14.78 -6.99
C ALA A 71 -4.55 13.31 -6.60
N VAL A 72 -3.57 12.58 -7.13
CA VAL A 72 -3.32 11.17 -6.75
C VAL A 72 -3.13 11.04 -5.24
N GLN A 73 -2.28 11.87 -4.64
CA GLN A 73 -2.02 11.82 -3.20
C GLN A 73 -3.29 12.12 -2.39
N ARG A 74 -4.08 13.11 -2.79
CA ARG A 74 -5.33 13.48 -2.11
C ARG A 74 -6.44 12.45 -2.26
N ILE A 75 -6.55 11.84 -3.44
CA ILE A 75 -7.50 10.74 -3.74
C ILE A 75 -7.17 9.53 -2.87
N ARG A 76 -5.90 9.10 -2.90
CA ARG A 76 -5.43 7.93 -2.15
C ARG A 76 -5.57 8.14 -0.64
N GLY A 77 -5.13 9.28 -0.11
CA GLY A 77 -5.27 9.61 1.31
C GLY A 77 -6.74 9.56 1.77
N ALA A 78 -7.68 10.09 0.96
CA ALA A 78 -9.10 10.03 1.28
C ALA A 78 -9.65 8.60 1.33
N MET A 79 -9.21 7.71 0.43
CA MET A 79 -9.57 6.29 0.48
C MET A 79 -9.00 5.60 1.72
N LEU A 80 -7.74 5.88 2.08
CA LEU A 80 -7.10 5.31 3.26
C LEU A 80 -7.78 5.80 4.55
N ASP A 81 -8.14 7.09 4.62
CA ASP A 81 -8.86 7.67 5.75
C ASP A 81 -10.25 7.05 5.95
N GLU A 82 -10.98 6.78 4.86
CA GLU A 82 -12.25 6.04 4.93
C GLU A 82 -12.04 4.65 5.53
N LEU A 83 -11.01 3.93 5.08
CA LEU A 83 -10.66 2.60 5.60
C LEU A 83 -10.25 2.65 7.08
N ARG A 84 -9.55 3.70 7.52
CA ARG A 84 -9.21 3.92 8.94
C ARG A 84 -10.44 4.20 9.80
N SER A 85 -11.36 5.02 9.31
CA SER A 85 -12.56 5.43 10.07
C SER A 85 -13.48 4.25 10.43
N ARG A 86 -13.41 3.18 9.64
CA ARG A 86 -14.17 1.94 9.84
C ARG A 86 -13.48 0.91 10.76
N ASP A 87 -12.37 1.30 11.42
CA ASP A 87 -11.59 0.45 12.34
C ASP A 87 -11.23 -0.91 11.71
N TRP A 88 -10.72 -0.84 10.47
CA TRP A 88 -10.61 -1.96 9.53
C TRP A 88 -9.67 -3.11 9.96
N VAL A 89 -8.72 -2.85 10.87
CA VAL A 89 -7.84 -3.89 11.42
C VAL A 89 -8.16 -4.12 12.91
N PRO A 90 -9.12 -5.01 13.22
CA PRO A 90 -9.43 -5.38 14.59
C PRO A 90 -8.19 -5.81 15.38
N ARG A 91 -8.18 -5.53 16.69
CA ARG A 91 -7.14 -6.05 17.61
C ARG A 91 -7.01 -7.58 17.54
N SER A 92 -8.08 -8.28 17.16
CA SER A 92 -8.06 -9.72 16.89
C SER A 92 -7.16 -10.07 15.71
N VAL A 93 -7.12 -9.30 14.63
CA VAL A 93 -6.24 -9.57 13.48
C VAL A 93 -4.78 -9.51 13.89
N ARG A 94 -4.37 -8.50 14.67
CA ARG A 94 -2.98 -8.40 15.17
C ARG A 94 -2.62 -9.53 16.14
N ARG A 95 -3.57 -9.98 16.95
CA ARG A 95 -3.38 -11.15 17.84
C ARG A 95 -3.22 -12.43 17.03
N ASN A 96 -4.12 -12.63 16.07
CA ASN A 96 -4.14 -13.77 15.15
C ASN A 96 -2.84 -13.86 14.36
N ALA A 97 -2.32 -12.75 13.85
CA ALA A 97 -1.02 -12.67 13.17
C ALA A 97 0.14 -13.21 14.04
N ARG A 98 0.17 -12.82 15.32
CA ARG A 98 1.20 -13.30 16.27
C ARG A 98 1.04 -14.78 16.61
N GLU A 99 -0.19 -15.24 16.80
CA GLU A 99 -0.49 -16.66 17.07
C GLU A 99 -0.09 -17.54 15.88
N VAL A 100 -0.40 -17.12 14.65
CA VAL A 100 0.02 -17.78 13.41
C VAL A 100 1.54 -17.86 13.34
N ALA A 101 2.24 -16.72 13.47
CA ALA A 101 3.71 -16.67 13.42
C ALA A 101 4.38 -17.58 14.47
N GLN A 102 3.84 -17.62 15.69
CA GLN A 102 4.33 -18.52 16.74
C GLN A 102 4.08 -19.99 16.42
N ALA A 103 2.90 -20.35 15.92
CA ALA A 103 2.57 -21.72 15.56
C ALA A 103 3.49 -22.24 14.46
N ILE A 104 3.75 -21.42 13.43
CA ILE A 104 4.68 -21.75 12.35
C ILE A 104 6.09 -21.97 12.89
N GLY A 105 6.63 -21.02 13.68
CA GLY A 105 7.98 -21.13 14.20
C GLY A 105 8.19 -22.38 15.07
N GLN A 106 7.21 -22.75 15.88
CA GLN A 106 7.25 -23.99 16.66
C GLN A 106 7.22 -25.24 15.77
N LEU A 107 6.32 -25.26 14.80
CA LEU A 107 6.18 -26.38 13.85
C LEU A 107 7.44 -26.59 13.02
N GLU A 108 8.03 -25.52 12.49
CA GLU A 108 9.26 -25.60 11.70
C GLU A 108 10.44 -26.09 12.55
N GLN A 109 10.49 -25.67 13.82
CA GLN A 109 11.51 -26.13 14.75
C GLN A 109 11.33 -27.60 15.16
N GLU A 110 10.09 -28.09 15.27
CA GLU A 110 9.77 -29.49 15.53
C GLU A 110 10.03 -30.40 14.32
N LEU A 111 9.67 -29.94 13.12
CA LEU A 111 9.74 -30.72 11.89
C LEU A 111 11.12 -30.69 11.22
N GLY A 112 11.95 -29.68 11.52
CA GLY A 112 13.23 -29.44 10.83
C GLY A 112 13.08 -29.14 9.34
N ARG A 113 11.86 -28.79 8.91
CA ARG A 113 11.48 -28.41 7.55
C ARG A 113 10.34 -27.38 7.62
N ASN A 114 10.06 -26.75 6.48
CA ASN A 114 8.94 -25.81 6.38
C ASN A 114 7.60 -26.49 6.72
N ALA A 115 6.77 -25.76 7.46
CA ALA A 115 5.42 -26.18 7.82
C ALA A 115 4.45 -25.93 6.65
N THR A 116 3.57 -26.89 6.39
CA THR A 116 2.50 -26.75 5.39
C THR A 116 1.29 -26.01 5.98
N GLU A 117 0.47 -25.37 5.13
CA GLU A 117 -0.74 -24.67 5.57
C GLU A 117 -1.68 -25.57 6.38
N THR A 118 -1.80 -26.85 5.98
CA THR A 118 -2.57 -27.87 6.69
C THR A 118 -2.02 -28.17 8.08
N GLU A 119 -0.69 -28.31 8.23
CA GLU A 119 -0.06 -28.57 9.52
C GLU A 119 -0.22 -27.39 10.48
N VAL A 120 -0.11 -26.16 9.97
CA VAL A 120 -0.31 -24.94 10.77
C VAL A 120 -1.77 -24.80 11.19
N ALA A 121 -2.73 -25.04 10.29
CA ALA A 121 -4.15 -25.01 10.62
C ALA A 121 -4.52 -26.05 11.68
N GLU A 122 -4.02 -27.29 11.55
CA GLU A 122 -4.19 -28.36 12.54
C GLU A 122 -3.60 -27.98 13.90
N ARG A 123 -2.42 -27.38 13.93
CA ARG A 123 -1.78 -26.93 15.18
C ARG A 123 -2.57 -25.83 15.88
N LEU A 124 -3.19 -24.93 15.11
CA LEU A 124 -4.04 -23.86 15.61
C LEU A 124 -5.46 -24.35 15.94
N GLY A 125 -5.84 -25.57 15.54
CA GLY A 125 -7.17 -26.13 15.77
C GLY A 125 -8.28 -25.44 14.98
N ILE A 126 -7.93 -24.85 13.83
CA ILE A 126 -8.85 -24.11 12.94
C ILE A 126 -8.93 -24.80 11.58
N ASP A 127 -9.98 -24.50 10.81
CA ASP A 127 -10.06 -24.97 9.43
C ASP A 127 -9.04 -24.23 8.54
N ILE A 128 -8.64 -24.86 7.44
CA ILE A 128 -7.69 -24.27 6.50
C ILE A 128 -8.25 -23.01 5.83
N ALA A 129 -9.57 -22.92 5.67
CA ALA A 129 -10.24 -21.74 5.16
C ALA A 129 -10.10 -20.55 6.13
N ASP A 130 -10.30 -20.78 7.43
CA ASP A 130 -10.13 -19.76 8.47
C ASP A 130 -8.67 -19.32 8.59
N TYR A 131 -7.73 -20.27 8.50
CA TYR A 131 -6.30 -19.97 8.48
C TYR A 131 -5.92 -19.04 7.32
N ARG A 132 -6.41 -19.34 6.11
CA ARG A 132 -6.19 -18.48 4.93
C ARG A 132 -6.81 -17.11 5.09
N GLN A 133 -8.00 -17.01 5.69
CA GLN A 133 -8.61 -15.72 5.97
C GLN A 133 -7.78 -14.91 6.96
N MET A 134 -7.26 -15.52 8.04
CA MET A 134 -6.38 -14.87 9.01
C MET A 134 -5.09 -14.33 8.37
N LEU A 135 -4.53 -15.04 7.39
CA LEU A 135 -3.36 -14.57 6.64
C LEU A 135 -3.69 -13.36 5.74
N LEU A 136 -4.81 -13.41 5.03
CA LEU A 136 -5.27 -12.28 4.20
C LEU A 136 -5.47 -11.03 5.07
N ASP A 137 -6.15 -11.18 6.21
CA ASP A 137 -6.39 -10.07 7.14
C ASP A 137 -5.07 -9.49 7.68
N THR A 138 -4.08 -10.35 7.95
CA THR A 138 -2.74 -9.95 8.43
C THR A 138 -1.97 -9.18 7.37
N ASN A 139 -1.87 -9.70 6.15
CA ASN A 139 -1.12 -9.05 5.06
C ASN A 139 -1.70 -7.67 4.71
N ASN A 140 -3.03 -7.56 4.71
CA ASN A 140 -3.72 -6.30 4.45
C ASN A 140 -3.46 -5.26 5.54
N SER A 141 -3.12 -5.66 6.77
CA SER A 141 -2.78 -4.74 7.85
C SER A 141 -1.38 -4.11 7.72
N GLN A 142 -0.40 -4.80 7.12
CA GLN A 142 0.97 -4.29 7.00
C GLN A 142 1.13 -3.25 5.88
N LEU A 143 0.31 -3.33 4.82
CA LEU A 143 0.26 -2.32 3.75
C LEU A 143 -0.08 -0.92 4.27
N PHE A 144 -0.99 -0.82 5.24
CA PHE A 144 -1.34 0.47 5.84
C PHE A 144 -0.22 1.01 6.75
N SER A 145 0.58 0.15 7.40
CA SER A 145 1.72 0.63 8.19
C SER A 145 2.77 1.35 7.33
N TYR A 146 2.94 0.92 6.06
CA TYR A 146 3.84 1.58 5.12
C TYR A 146 3.23 2.88 4.54
N ASP A 147 1.95 2.87 4.17
CA ASP A 147 1.30 4.09 3.67
C ASP A 147 1.08 5.14 4.80
N GLU A 148 0.88 4.70 6.06
CA GLU A 148 0.85 5.57 7.26
C GLU A 148 2.23 6.19 7.54
N TRP A 149 3.30 5.40 7.42
CA TRP A 149 4.66 5.92 7.48
C TRP A 149 4.92 6.95 6.36
N ARG A 150 4.42 6.71 5.13
CA ARG A 150 4.53 7.66 4.02
C ARG A 150 3.74 8.95 4.20
N GLU A 151 2.55 8.91 4.80
CA GLU A 151 1.81 10.14 5.12
C GLU A 151 2.48 10.94 6.24
N GLU A 152 3.05 10.28 7.24
CA GLU A 152 3.70 10.94 8.38
C GLU A 152 5.07 11.52 8.02
N HIS A 153 5.80 10.87 7.10
CA HIS A 153 7.17 11.27 6.72
C HIS A 153 7.24 11.93 5.32
N GLY A 154 6.13 12.00 4.59
CA GLY A 154 6.08 12.46 3.20
C GLY A 154 6.65 11.43 2.22
N ASP A 155 6.29 11.57 0.93
CA ASP A 155 6.94 10.81 -0.15
C ASP A 155 8.43 11.24 -0.21
N SER A 156 9.32 10.46 0.37
CA SER A 156 10.75 10.51 0.02
C SER A 156 11.02 9.91 -1.36
N ILE A 157 9.97 9.54 -2.09
CA ILE A 157 9.99 9.11 -3.48
C ILE A 157 8.99 9.98 -4.22
N GLU A 158 9.38 11.22 -4.46
CA GLU A 158 8.80 11.94 -5.59
C GLU A 158 9.00 11.08 -6.84
N LEU A 159 7.91 10.77 -7.54
CA LEU A 159 7.98 10.41 -8.94
C LEU A 159 8.66 11.57 -9.65
N VAL A 160 9.96 11.40 -9.91
CA VAL A 160 10.82 12.36 -10.60
C VAL A 160 10.21 12.66 -11.96
N THR A 161 9.42 13.74 -12.04
CA THR A 161 9.21 14.46 -13.28
C THR A 161 10.34 15.49 -13.40
N ASP A 162 11.10 15.33 -14.48
CA ASP A 162 12.50 15.71 -14.68
C ASP A 162 12.84 17.21 -14.72
N ASP A 163 12.08 18.14 -14.12
CA ASP A 163 12.39 19.58 -14.37
C ASP A 163 12.27 20.60 -13.23
N HIS A 164 11.66 20.32 -12.06
CA HIS A 164 11.38 21.42 -11.11
C HIS A 164 11.82 21.25 -9.64
N GLN A 165 12.65 20.25 -9.32
CA GLN A 165 13.08 19.98 -7.93
C GLN A 165 14.61 20.04 -7.71
N ARG A 166 15.33 20.84 -8.51
CA ARG A 166 16.77 21.06 -8.29
C ARG A 166 17.10 22.07 -7.16
N GLU A 167 16.11 22.65 -6.48
CA GLU A 167 16.35 23.84 -5.64
C GLU A 167 16.41 23.64 -4.12
N ASN A 168 16.22 22.42 -3.58
CA ASN A 168 16.41 22.19 -2.13
C ASN A 168 17.54 21.17 -1.82
N PRO A 169 18.79 21.63 -1.64
CA PRO A 169 19.93 20.75 -1.35
C PRO A 169 19.83 20.00 -0.01
N LEU A 170 19.06 20.53 0.96
CA LEU A 170 18.86 19.86 2.24
C LEU A 170 17.90 18.68 2.12
N GLN A 171 16.89 18.81 1.25
CA GLN A 171 15.91 17.76 0.96
C GLN A 171 16.56 16.61 0.16
N GLN A 172 17.39 16.94 -0.84
CA GLN A 172 18.19 15.95 -1.57
C GLN A 172 19.16 15.16 -0.67
N LEU A 173 19.75 15.80 0.35
CA LEU A 173 20.61 15.13 1.34
C LEU A 173 19.81 14.22 2.28
N LEU A 174 18.61 14.62 2.69
CA LEU A 174 17.74 13.80 3.53
C LEU A 174 17.21 12.58 2.77
N ASP A 175 16.73 12.77 1.54
CA ASP A 175 16.21 11.71 0.68
C ASP A 175 17.30 10.71 0.26
N SER A 176 18.49 11.20 -0.07
CA SER A 176 19.63 10.32 -0.38
C SER A 176 20.06 9.50 0.85
N ASN A 177 20.03 10.09 2.06
CA ASN A 177 20.35 9.36 3.27
C ASN A 177 19.33 8.26 3.57
N LEU A 178 18.04 8.56 3.42
CA LEU A 178 16.95 7.61 3.65
C LEU A 178 16.96 6.48 2.62
N ARG A 179 17.08 6.82 1.33
CA ARG A 179 17.19 5.85 0.24
C ARG A 179 18.39 4.92 0.44
N GLN A 180 19.53 5.47 0.86
CA GLN A 180 20.73 4.69 1.11
C GLN A 180 20.54 3.73 2.30
N ARG A 181 19.93 4.19 3.40
CA ARG A 181 19.58 3.32 4.53
C ARG A 181 18.60 2.20 4.16
N VAL A 182 17.60 2.51 3.34
CA VAL A 182 16.65 1.50 2.84
C VAL A 182 17.35 0.49 1.95
N MET A 183 18.23 0.94 1.04
CA MET A 183 19.02 0.02 0.21
C MET A 183 19.95 -0.86 1.05
N GLU A 184 20.64 -0.29 2.04
CA GLU A 184 21.50 -1.04 2.97
C GLU A 184 20.68 -2.08 3.76
N ALA A 185 19.50 -1.69 4.28
CA ALA A 185 18.60 -2.60 4.98
C ALA A 185 18.11 -3.72 4.07
N ILE A 186 17.67 -3.39 2.84
CA ILE A 186 17.27 -4.39 1.84
C ILE A 186 18.46 -5.30 1.54
N GLU A 187 19.68 -4.77 1.36
CA GLU A 187 20.89 -5.56 1.11
C GLU A 187 21.21 -6.56 2.23
N THR A 188 20.84 -6.28 3.48
CA THR A 188 21.00 -7.22 4.60
C THR A 188 19.97 -8.34 4.63
N LEU A 189 18.89 -8.25 3.85
CA LEU A 189 17.87 -9.29 3.79
C LEU A 189 18.37 -10.55 3.06
N PRO A 190 17.91 -11.75 3.45
CA PRO A 190 18.07 -12.98 2.69
C PRO A 190 17.58 -12.84 1.24
N GLU A 191 18.23 -13.55 0.30
CA GLU A 191 17.88 -13.48 -1.13
C GLU A 191 16.40 -13.74 -1.41
N ARG A 192 15.77 -14.64 -0.65
CA ARG A 192 14.34 -14.97 -0.82
C ARG A 192 13.43 -13.82 -0.41
N GLU A 193 13.73 -13.11 0.67
CA GLU A 193 12.94 -11.96 1.15
C GLU A 193 13.08 -10.77 0.19
N LYS A 194 14.31 -10.51 -0.30
CA LYS A 194 14.55 -9.51 -1.37
C LYS A 194 13.70 -9.81 -2.60
N LEU A 195 13.69 -11.07 -3.05
CA LEU A 195 12.94 -11.46 -4.24
C LEU A 195 11.43 -11.29 -4.04
N VAL A 196 10.90 -11.63 -2.86
CA VAL A 196 9.49 -11.39 -2.51
C VAL A 196 9.18 -9.90 -2.56
N LEU A 197 10.04 -9.04 -1.98
CA LEU A 197 9.86 -7.58 -2.04
C LEU A 197 9.89 -7.06 -3.49
N THR A 198 10.81 -7.53 -4.33
CA THR A 198 10.86 -7.14 -5.74
C THR A 198 9.59 -7.54 -6.48
N LEU A 199 9.16 -8.80 -6.37
CA LEU A 199 7.97 -9.29 -7.06
C LEU A 199 6.70 -8.55 -6.58
N TYR A 200 6.65 -8.17 -5.31
CA TYR A 200 5.50 -7.49 -4.73
C TYR A 200 5.44 -5.98 -5.01
N TYR A 201 6.58 -5.28 -4.83
CA TYR A 201 6.63 -3.82 -4.94
C TYR A 201 7.03 -3.31 -6.32
N GLN A 202 7.79 -4.09 -7.09
CA GLN A 202 8.28 -3.67 -8.41
C GLN A 202 7.49 -4.31 -9.56
N GLU A 203 7.19 -5.61 -9.46
CA GLU A 203 6.42 -6.34 -10.49
C GLU A 203 4.90 -6.34 -10.21
N GLU A 204 4.48 -5.75 -9.08
CA GLU A 204 3.08 -5.63 -8.64
C GLU A 204 2.29 -6.95 -8.59
N LEU A 205 2.97 -8.09 -8.39
CA LEU A 205 2.32 -9.40 -8.30
C LEU A 205 1.60 -9.58 -6.96
N ASN A 206 0.48 -10.32 -6.98
CA ASN A 206 -0.22 -10.71 -5.75
C ASN A 206 0.49 -11.90 -5.06
N LEU A 207 0.22 -12.12 -3.77
CA LEU A 207 0.90 -13.17 -2.99
C LEU A 207 0.75 -14.58 -3.59
N LYS A 208 -0.38 -14.84 -4.26
CA LYS A 208 -0.66 -16.12 -4.92
C LYS A 208 0.22 -16.30 -6.16
N GLU A 209 0.39 -15.26 -6.96
CA GLU A 209 1.30 -15.23 -8.12
C GLU A 209 2.74 -15.37 -7.67
N ILE A 210 3.14 -14.66 -6.62
CA ILE A 210 4.48 -14.77 -6.04
C ILE A 210 4.72 -16.18 -5.51
N GLY A 211 3.72 -16.81 -4.88
CA GLY A 211 3.81 -18.18 -4.40
C GLY A 211 4.02 -19.17 -5.53
N ALA A 212 3.34 -18.98 -6.66
CA ALA A 212 3.54 -19.76 -7.87
C ALA A 212 4.95 -19.58 -8.46
N VAL A 213 5.50 -18.36 -8.45
CA VAL A 213 6.87 -18.06 -8.92
C VAL A 213 7.94 -18.68 -8.01
N LEU A 214 7.70 -18.69 -6.70
CA LEU A 214 8.65 -19.17 -5.69
C LEU A 214 8.45 -20.64 -5.29
N GLU A 215 7.53 -21.34 -5.95
CA GLU A 215 7.10 -22.72 -5.67
C GLU A 215 6.78 -22.95 -4.18
N VAL A 216 6.15 -21.97 -3.53
CA VAL A 216 5.75 -22.00 -2.12
C VAL A 216 4.27 -21.61 -1.98
N GLY A 217 3.63 -22.00 -0.87
CA GLY A 217 2.25 -21.59 -0.58
C GLY A 217 2.13 -20.08 -0.37
N GLU A 218 0.94 -19.53 -0.62
CA GLU A 218 0.60 -18.11 -0.41
C GLU A 218 0.89 -17.67 1.03
N SER A 219 0.61 -18.57 1.99
CA SER A 219 0.97 -18.40 3.40
C SER A 219 2.46 -18.11 3.62
N ARG A 220 3.35 -18.75 2.87
CA ARG A 220 4.80 -18.57 3.05
C ARG A 220 5.26 -17.24 2.48
N VAL A 221 4.68 -16.83 1.36
CA VAL A 221 4.96 -15.49 0.80
C VAL A 221 4.50 -14.41 1.75
N SER A 222 3.30 -14.56 2.35
CA SER A 222 2.81 -13.62 3.35
C SER A 222 3.75 -13.53 4.56
N GLN A 223 4.39 -14.62 4.97
CA GLN A 223 5.38 -14.60 6.07
C GLN A 223 6.70 -13.96 5.66
N LEU A 224 7.21 -14.27 4.47
CA LEU A 224 8.47 -13.68 3.96
C LEU A 224 8.33 -12.18 3.67
N HIS A 225 7.10 -11.70 3.52
CA HIS A 225 6.77 -10.28 3.41
C HIS A 225 6.63 -9.59 4.77
N SER A 226 6.37 -10.34 5.85
CA SER A 226 6.02 -9.85 7.19
C SER A 226 7.22 -9.59 8.09
#